data_AF-A0A0K0TQH2-F1
#
_entry.id   AF-A0A0K0TQH2-F1
#
_cell.length_a   1.000
_cell.length_b   1.000
_cell.length_c   1.000
_cell.angle_alpha   90.00
_cell.angle_beta   90.00
_cell.angle_gamma   90.00
#
_symmetry.space_group_name_H-M   'P 1'
#
loop_
_entity.id
_entity.type
_entity.pdbx_description
1 polymer ?
#
loop_
_entity_poly.entity_id
_entity_poly.type
_entity_poly.pdbx_seq_one_letter_code
_entity_poly.pdbx_strand_id
1 'polypeptide(L)'
;KNIEKSLNEAFKPLGITDWNSIFWIAHPGGRAILDQVETELGLVPEKLKFTRQVLRDYGNMSSASVLFILDEMRKASAKNGKK
;
A
#
# COMPACT_ATOMS: atom_id res chain seq x y z
N LYS A 1 -10.59 -4.88 -11.01
CA LYS A 1 -12.06 -4.71 -10.86
C LYS A 1 -12.57 -4.90 -9.42
N ASN A 2 -12.16 -5.95 -8.72
CA ASN A 2 -12.70 -6.22 -7.37
C ASN A 2 -12.15 -5.26 -6.31
N ILE A 3 -10.90 -4.80 -6.46
CA ILE A 3 -10.25 -3.93 -5.46
C ILE A 3 -10.96 -2.58 -5.32
N GLU A 4 -11.31 -1.92 -6.42
CA GLU A 4 -12.02 -0.65 -6.39
C GLU A 4 -13.40 -0.78 -5.73
N LYS A 5 -14.13 -1.86 -6.04
CA LYS A 5 -15.40 -2.17 -5.37
C LYS A 5 -15.21 -2.33 -3.86
N SER A 6 -14.22 -3.12 -3.43
CA SER A 6 -13.92 -3.32 -2.01
C SER A 6 -13.55 -2.02 -1.29
N LEU A 7 -12.77 -1.14 -1.93
CA LEU A 7 -12.42 0.17 -1.35
C LEU A 7 -13.65 1.07 -1.25
N ASN A 8 -14.46 1.15 -2.31
CA ASN A 8 -15.69 1.93 -2.29
C ASN A 8 -16.62 1.46 -1.16
N GLU A 9 -16.79 0.16 -0.95
CA GLU A 9 -17.59 -0.38 0.15
C GLU A 9 -17.01 -0.02 1.53
N ALA A 10 -15.70 -0.14 1.71
CA ALA A 10 -15.02 0.13 2.98
C ALA A 10 -14.97 1.61 3.34
N PHE A 11 -14.74 2.49 2.36
CA PHE A 11 -14.46 3.91 2.58
C PHE A 11 -15.66 4.83 2.37
N LYS A 12 -16.76 4.33 1.78
CA LYS A 12 -18.01 5.10 1.62
C LYS A 12 -18.52 5.72 2.94
N PRO A 13 -18.54 5.02 4.10
CA PRO A 13 -18.96 5.63 5.36
C PRO A 13 -18.05 6.76 5.84
N LEU A 14 -16.81 6.82 5.36
CA LEU A 14 -15.81 7.82 5.73
C LEU A 14 -15.73 8.99 4.74
N GLY A 15 -16.48 8.92 3.62
CA GLY A 15 -16.45 9.95 2.58
C GLY A 15 -15.12 10.05 1.82
N ILE A 16 -14.26 9.02 1.91
CA ILE A 16 -12.97 8.99 1.20
C ILE A 16 -13.20 8.42 -0.20
N THR A 17 -12.88 9.22 -1.21
CA THR A 17 -13.00 8.86 -2.64
C THR A 17 -11.67 8.98 -3.39
N ASP A 18 -10.69 9.70 -2.84
CA ASP A 18 -9.35 9.81 -3.41
C ASP A 18 -8.41 8.78 -2.77
N TRP A 19 -8.07 7.74 -3.53
CA TRP A 19 -7.14 6.70 -3.11
C TRP A 19 -5.71 7.23 -2.89
N ASN A 20 -5.36 8.37 -3.48
CA ASN A 20 -4.09 9.05 -3.25
C ASN A 20 -4.09 9.94 -1.99
N SER A 21 -5.20 10.08 -1.28
CA SER A 21 -5.26 10.80 0.00
C SER A 21 -4.84 9.94 1.21
N ILE A 22 -4.87 8.60 1.07
CA ILE A 22 -4.58 7.64 2.14
C ILE A 22 -3.19 7.00 1.99
N PHE A 23 -2.70 6.38 3.07
CA PHE A 23 -1.50 5.55 3.03
C PHE A 23 -1.84 4.11 2.59
N TRP A 24 -0.86 3.41 2.02
CA TRP A 24 -1.07 2.11 1.40
C TRP A 24 -0.14 1.04 1.95
N ILE A 25 -0.74 -0.07 2.38
CA ILE A 25 -0.05 -1.29 2.79
C ILE A 25 -0.73 -2.43 2.05
N ALA A 26 -0.15 -2.84 0.93
CA ALA A 26 -0.68 -3.95 0.13
C ALA A 26 0.16 -5.20 0.38
N HIS A 27 -0.48 -6.36 0.48
CA HIS A 27 0.27 -7.61 0.58
C HIS A 27 1.10 -7.83 -0.71
N PRO A 28 2.42 -8.01 -0.62
CA PRO A 28 3.30 -8.11 -1.79
C PRO A 28 3.33 -9.54 -2.33
N GLY A 29 2.19 -10.02 -2.84
CA GLY A 29 2.08 -11.37 -3.41
C GLY A 29 3.00 -11.60 -4.62
N GLY A 30 3.36 -10.53 -5.33
CA GLY A 30 4.30 -10.50 -6.44
C GLY A 30 4.28 -9.16 -7.17
N ARG A 31 5.26 -8.91 -8.04
CA ARG A 31 5.39 -7.64 -8.76
C ARG A 31 4.16 -7.31 -9.60
N ALA A 32 3.67 -8.28 -10.38
CA ALA A 32 2.52 -8.08 -11.27
C ALA A 32 1.24 -7.67 -10.51
N ILE A 33 1.06 -8.18 -9.28
CA ILE A 33 -0.09 -7.82 -8.44
C ILE A 33 0.00 -6.35 -8.03
N LEU A 34 1.18 -5.88 -7.61
CA LEU A 34 1.38 -4.48 -7.22
C LEU A 34 1.20 -3.53 -8.40
N ASP A 35 1.70 -3.92 -9.58
CA ASP A 35 1.55 -3.13 -10.81
C ASP A 35 0.07 -3.03 -11.22
N GLN A 36 -0.70 -4.11 -11.05
CA GLN A 36 -2.14 -4.09 -11.30
C GLN A 36 -2.90 -3.23 -10.28
N VAL A 37 -2.57 -3.30 -8.99
CA VAL A 37 -3.18 -2.44 -7.96
C VAL A 37 -2.92 -0.96 -8.23
N GLU A 38 -1.68 -0.61 -8.55
CA GLU A 38 -1.28 0.76 -8.88
C GLU A 38 -2.06 1.29 -10.09
N THR A 39 -2.15 0.49 -11.15
CA THR A 39 -2.84 0.85 -12.39
C THR A 39 -4.36 0.94 -12.21
N GLU A 40 -4.99 -0.06 -11.58
CA GLU A 40 -6.44 -0.11 -11.42
C GLU A 40 -6.98 1.03 -10.54
N LEU A 41 -6.18 1.52 -9.60
CA LEU A 41 -6.59 2.57 -8.66
C LEU A 41 -6.01 3.95 -8.98
N GLY A 42 -5.19 4.06 -10.03
CA GLY A 42 -4.50 5.31 -10.38
C GLY A 42 -3.61 5.84 -9.25
N LEU A 43 -2.90 4.94 -8.55
CA LEU A 43 -2.03 5.34 -7.45
C LEU A 43 -0.74 5.99 -8.00
N VAL A 44 -0.30 7.06 -7.35
CA VAL A 44 1.06 7.58 -7.61
C VAL A 44 2.10 6.58 -7.10
N PRO A 45 3.27 6.43 -7.78
CA PRO A 45 4.26 5.39 -7.46
C PRO A 45 4.71 5.37 -6.00
N GLU A 46 4.71 6.53 -5.34
CA GLU A 46 5.09 6.70 -3.94
C GLU A 46 4.18 5.94 -2.97
N LYS A 47 2.92 5.68 -3.35
CA LYS A 47 1.95 5.00 -2.48
C LYS A 47 2.34 3.57 -2.17
N LEU A 48 2.90 2.85 -3.15
CA LEU A 48 3.36 1.48 -2.97
C LEU A 48 4.86 1.39 -2.68
N LYS A 49 5.55 2.51 -2.41
CA LYS A 49 7.01 2.54 -2.20
C LYS A 49 7.50 1.54 -1.15
N PHE A 50 6.91 1.55 0.06
CA PHE A 50 7.31 0.65 1.15
C PHE A 50 6.93 -0.81 0.86
N THR A 51 5.76 -1.03 0.24
CA THR A 51 5.35 -2.37 -0.21
C THR A 51 6.34 -2.97 -1.19
N ARG A 52 6.75 -2.19 -2.21
CA ARG A 52 7.74 -2.60 -3.20
C ARG A 52 9.13 -2.77 -2.58
N GLN A 53 9.48 -1.97 -1.58
CA GLN A 53 10.74 -2.13 -0.85
C GLN A 53 10.79 -3.46 -0.10
N VAL A 54 9.78 -3.77 0.70
CA VAL A 54 9.73 -5.06 1.42
C VAL A 54 9.75 -6.24 0.46
N LEU A 55 9.03 -6.16 -0.68
CA LEU A 55 9.09 -7.21 -1.70
C LEU A 55 10.50 -7.39 -2.28
N ARG A 56 11.23 -6.30 -2.54
CA ARG A 56 12.61 -6.38 -3.05
C ARG A 56 13.57 -6.96 -2.02
N ASP A 57 13.46 -6.52 -0.78
CA ASP A 57 14.44 -6.81 0.27
C ASP A 57 14.21 -8.19 0.90
N TYR A 58 12.95 -8.63 0.98
CA TYR A 58 12.56 -9.84 1.73
C TYR A 58 11.70 -10.83 0.91
N GLY A 59 11.23 -10.46 -0.27
CA GLY A 59 10.30 -11.29 -1.04
C GLY A 59 8.89 -11.35 -0.42
N ASN A 60 8.10 -12.32 -0.87
CA ASN A 60 6.79 -12.61 -0.29
C ASN A 60 6.97 -13.48 0.96
N MET A 61 6.89 -12.86 2.14
CA MET A 61 6.97 -13.54 3.44
C MET A 61 5.59 -14.02 3.94
N SER A 62 4.64 -14.26 3.03
CA SER A 62 3.26 -14.62 3.37
C SER A 62 2.61 -13.55 4.28
N SER A 63 1.83 -13.97 5.27
CA SER A 63 1.09 -13.10 6.20
C SER A 63 1.96 -12.07 6.92
N ALA A 64 3.23 -12.36 7.18
CA ALA A 64 4.14 -11.44 7.87
C ALA A 64 4.46 -10.18 7.04
N SER A 65 4.33 -10.25 5.71
CA SER A 65 4.75 -9.19 4.80
C SER A 65 4.11 -7.83 5.11
N VAL A 66 2.81 -7.80 5.43
CA VAL A 66 2.10 -6.55 5.72
C VAL A 66 2.58 -5.88 7.01
N LEU A 67 3.04 -6.67 7.99
CA LEU A 67 3.61 -6.14 9.24
C LEU A 67 4.97 -5.48 9.00
N PHE A 68 5.81 -6.09 8.14
CA PHE A 68 7.08 -5.50 7.74
C PHE A 68 6.88 -4.18 6.98
N ILE A 69 5.90 -4.13 6.09
CA ILE A 69 5.57 -2.90 5.34
C ILE A 69 5.08 -1.81 6.29
N LEU A 70 4.22 -2.15 7.25
CA LEU A 70 3.73 -1.22 8.25
C LEU A 70 4.88 -0.66 9.10
N ASP A 71 5.83 -1.50 9.50
CA ASP A 71 6.99 -1.07 10.28
C ASP A 71 7.93 -0.15 9.50
N GLU A 72 8.24 -0.48 8.23
CA GLU A 72 9.03 0.38 7.35
C GLU A 72 8.38 1.75 7.14
N MET A 73 7.07 1.77 6.87
CA MET A 73 6.31 3.01 6.74
C MET A 73 6.34 3.82 8.03
N ARG A 74 6.08 3.20 9.19
CA ARG A 74 6.07 3.86 10.50
C ARG A 74 7.42 4.48 10.83
N LYS A 75 8.52 3.76 10.60
CA LYS A 75 9.90 4.24 10.80
C LYS A 75 10.20 5.45 9.90
N ALA A 76 9.83 5.38 8.63
CA ALA A 76 10.04 6.47 7.69
C ALA A 76 9.23 7.72 8.06
N SER A 77 7.97 7.55 8.43
CA SER A 77 7.11 8.65 8.90
C SER A 77 7.66 9.30 10.17
N ALA A 78 8.11 8.51 11.14
CA ALA A 78 8.73 9.02 12.37
C ALA A 78 10.02 9.80 12.10
N LYS A 79 10.79 9.43 11.07
CA LYS A 79 11.98 10.17 10.64
C LYS A 79 11.63 11.48 9.93
N ASN A 80 10.58 11.47 9.11
CA ASN A 80 10.17 12.65 8.33
C ASN A 80 9.40 13.67 9.16
N GLY A 81 8.59 13.25 10.12
CA GLY A 81 7.84 14.15 11.02
C GLY A 81 8.66 14.78 12.14
N LYS A 82 9.95 14.40 12.29
CA LYS A 82 10.92 15.05 13.17
C LYS A 82 11.71 16.17 12.48
N LYS A 83 11.41 16.47 11.23
CA LYS A 83 11.99 17.58 10.49
C LYS A 83 11.17 18.85 10.68
#